data_AF-A0A2E0LKC8-F1
#
_entry.id   AF-A0A2E0LKC8-F1
#
_cell.length_a   1.000
_cell.length_b   1.000
_cell.length_c   1.000
_cell.angle_alpha   90.00
_cell.angle_beta   90.00
_cell.angle_gamma   90.00
#
_symmetry.space_group_name_H-M   'P 1'
#
loop_
_entity.id
_entity.type
_entity.pdbx_description
1 polymer ?
#
loop_
_entity_poly.entity_id
_entity_poly.type
_entity_poly.pdbx_seq_one_letter_code
_entity_poly.pdbx_strand_id
1 'polypeptide(L)'
;MRGVHAFLAIDTRLVARDIFLDGNTFKDSHSVDSKPLVADAYAGVSFLAGRWKISYAQVFRTREFDGQPHHHEYGSLSLSYSL
;
A
#
# COMPACT_ATOMS: atom_id res chain seq x y z
N MET A 1 20.65 11.59 -19.89
CA MET A 1 21.07 10.98 -18.62
C MET A 1 20.47 9.59 -18.52
N ARG A 2 21.27 8.58 -18.13
CA ARG A 2 20.79 7.22 -17.84
C ARG A 2 21.04 6.96 -16.36
N GLY A 3 20.09 6.35 -15.66
CA GLY A 3 20.19 6.13 -14.22
C GLY A 3 19.28 5.01 -13.76
N VAL A 4 19.71 4.30 -12.71
CA VAL A 4 18.92 3.28 -12.04
C VAL A 4 18.93 3.60 -10.56
N HIS A 5 17.78 3.51 -9.92
CA HIS A 5 17.68 3.56 -8.47
C HIS A 5 16.64 2.54 -7.99
N ALA A 6 16.93 1.95 -6.84
CA ALA A 6 15.97 1.18 -6.08
C ALA A 6 15.54 1.97 -4.86
N PHE A 7 14.36 1.67 -4.33
CA PHE A 7 13.86 2.26 -3.11
C PHE A 7 13.13 1.22 -2.26
N LEU A 8 13.19 1.45 -0.96
CA LEU A 8 12.44 0.74 0.05
C LEU A 8 11.72 1.79 0.91
N ALA A 9 10.46 1.55 1.22
CA ALA A 9 9.70 2.41 2.13
C ALA A 9 8.82 1.55 3.04
N ILE A 10 8.55 2.06 4.25
CA ILE A 10 7.63 1.45 5.19
C ILE A 10 6.67 2.56 5.64
N ASP A 11 5.38 2.26 5.61
CA ASP A 11 4.31 3.13 6.10
C ASP A 11 3.55 2.40 7.21
N THR A 12 3.26 3.07 8.31
CA THR A 12 2.48 2.50 9.41
C THR A 12 1.33 3.41 9.74
N ARG A 13 0.12 2.87 9.74
CA ARG A 13 -1.12 3.59 10.01
C ARG A 13 -1.71 3.11 11.32
N LEU A 14 -1.95 4.06 12.22
CA LEU A 14 -2.72 3.85 13.44
C LEU A 14 -4.15 4.29 13.19
N VAL A 15 -5.06 3.33 13.05
CA VAL A 15 -6.48 3.60 12.78
C VAL A 15 -7.23 3.50 14.10
N ALA A 16 -7.63 4.65 14.63
CA ALA A 16 -8.40 4.72 15.88
C ALA A 16 -9.88 4.39 15.67
N ARG A 17 -10.41 4.59 14.46
CA ARG A 17 -11.78 4.26 14.08
C ARG A 17 -11.88 4.08 12.57
N ASP A 18 -12.45 2.98 12.12
CA ASP A 18 -12.79 2.72 10.73
C ASP A 18 -14.30 2.51 10.60
N ILE A 19 -15.00 3.46 9.98
CA ILE A 19 -16.46 3.41 9.80
C ILE A 19 -16.95 2.22 8.95
N PHE A 20 -16.07 1.60 8.16
CA PHE A 20 -16.39 0.40 7.39
C PHE A 20 -16.32 -0.88 8.24
N LEU A 21 -15.53 -0.88 9.31
CA LEU A 21 -15.36 -2.03 10.22
C LEU A 21 -16.13 -1.87 11.55
N ASP A 22 -16.18 -0.66 12.09
CA ASP A 22 -16.76 -0.33 13.41
C ASP A 22 -18.27 -0.01 13.34
N GLY A 23 -18.85 0.00 12.14
CA GLY A 23 -20.26 0.30 11.94
C GLY A 23 -20.61 1.80 12.04
N ASN A 24 -21.84 2.11 11.64
CA ASN A 24 -22.32 3.48 11.50
C ASN A 24 -22.82 4.05 12.84
N THR A 25 -22.52 5.32 13.14
CA THR A 25 -22.92 6.03 14.37
C THR A 25 -24.44 6.08 14.61
N PHE A 26 -25.26 5.85 13.57
CA PHE A 26 -26.71 6.08 13.60
C PHE A 26 -27.57 4.80 13.65
N LYS A 27 -26.97 3.61 13.55
CA LYS A 27 -27.72 2.33 13.59
C LYS A 27 -26.79 1.17 13.93
N ASP A 28 -27.17 0.34 14.90
CA ASP A 28 -26.41 -0.85 15.31
C ASP A 28 -26.15 -1.79 14.11
N SER A 29 -24.89 -2.13 13.91
CA SER A 29 -24.43 -3.09 12.89
C SER A 29 -23.32 -3.97 13.47
N HIS A 30 -23.00 -5.07 12.78
CA HIS A 30 -22.04 -6.08 13.23
C HIS A 30 -20.63 -5.49 13.29
N SER A 31 -20.06 -5.37 14.49
CA SER A 31 -18.70 -4.86 14.74
C SER A 31 -17.71 -6.02 14.75
N VAL A 32 -16.60 -5.89 14.02
CA VAL A 32 -15.46 -6.83 14.05
C VAL A 32 -14.26 -6.10 14.67
N ASP A 33 -13.47 -6.78 15.50
CA ASP A 33 -12.28 -6.21 16.13
C ASP A 33 -11.22 -5.83 15.06
N SER A 34 -11.10 -4.54 14.78
CA SER A 34 -10.08 -3.95 13.89
C SER A 34 -8.71 -3.96 14.57
N LYS A 35 -7.64 -4.33 13.84
CA LYS A 35 -6.28 -4.17 14.38
C LYS A 35 -5.88 -2.69 14.28
N PRO A 36 -5.54 -2.03 15.40
CA PRO A 36 -5.26 -0.60 15.40
C PRO A 36 -3.97 -0.23 14.66
N LEU A 37 -3.13 -1.21 14.30
CA LEU A 37 -1.86 -1.00 13.62
C LEU A 37 -1.82 -1.78 12.30
N VAL A 38 -1.77 -1.03 11.20
CA VAL A 38 -1.53 -1.56 9.85
C VAL A 38 -0.16 -1.08 9.37
N ALA A 39 0.65 -1.98 8.85
CA ALA A 39 1.93 -1.65 8.22
C ALA A 39 1.96 -2.04 6.74
N ASP A 40 2.47 -1.17 5.90
CA ASP A 40 2.72 -1.39 4.48
C ASP A 40 4.23 -1.30 4.23
N ALA A 41 4.78 -2.28 3.53
CA ALA A 41 6.16 -2.26 3.04
C ALA A 41 6.15 -2.13 1.51
N TYR A 42 7.00 -1.24 0.99
CA TYR A 42 7.11 -0.93 -0.42
C TYR A 42 8.54 -1.21 -0.86
N ALA A 43 8.68 -1.91 -1.99
CA ALA A 43 9.97 -2.13 -2.64
C ALA A 43 9.85 -1.83 -4.12
N GLY A 44 10.77 -1.06 -4.69
CA GLY A 44 10.69 -0.72 -6.10
C GLY A 44 12.03 -0.41 -6.75
N VAL A 45 12.02 -0.43 -8.08
CA VAL A 45 13.16 -0.11 -8.92
C VAL A 45 12.71 0.79 -10.06
N SER A 46 13.56 1.73 -10.43
CA SER A 46 13.28 2.72 -11.46
C SER A 46 14.47 2.88 -12.38
N PHE A 47 14.20 2.78 -13.69
CA PHE A 47 15.14 2.92 -14.78
C PHE A 47 14.82 4.20 -15.54
N LEU A 48 15.81 5.08 -15.66
CA LEU A 48 15.75 6.27 -16.49
C LEU A 48 16.69 6.07 -17.67
N ALA A 49 16.14 6.14 -18.89
CA ALA A 49 16.89 6.01 -20.12
C ALA A 49 16.59 7.19 -21.06
N GLY A 50 17.37 8.26 -20.92
CA GLY A 50 17.20 9.46 -21.74
C GLY A 50 15.89 10.18 -21.41
N ARG A 51 14.89 10.03 -22.27
CA ARG A 51 13.56 10.64 -22.14
C ARG A 51 12.51 9.68 -21.57
N TRP A 52 12.87 8.41 -21.41
CA TRP A 52 12.00 7.38 -20.88
C TRP A 52 12.30 7.11 -19.41
N LYS A 53 11.26 6.97 -18.60
CA LYS A 53 11.32 6.48 -17.22
C LYS A 53 10.39 5.28 -17.08
N ILE A 54 10.94 4.17 -16.60
CA ILE A 54 10.19 2.95 -16.28
C ILE A 54 10.39 2.68 -14.80
N SER A 55 9.30 2.48 -14.06
CA SER A 55 9.34 2.20 -12.64
C SER A 55 8.43 1.02 -12.32
N TYR A 56 8.92 0.12 -11.48
CA TYR A 56 8.12 -0.97 -10.91
C TYR A 56 8.21 -0.89 -9.39
N ALA A 57 7.07 -1.06 -8.72
CA ALA A 57 6.99 -1.14 -7.27
C ALA A 57 6.08 -2.29 -6.85
N GLN A 58 6.45 -3.00 -5.81
CA GLN A 58 5.68 -4.05 -5.16
C GLN A 58 5.32 -3.58 -3.74
N VAL A 59 4.07 -3.77 -3.37
CA VAL A 59 3.54 -3.42 -2.05
C VAL A 59 3.15 -4.68 -1.32
N PHE A 60 3.66 -4.82 -0.10
CA PHE A 60 3.34 -5.87 0.85
C PHE A 60 2.59 -5.23 2.01
N ARG A 61 1.27 -5.45 2.07
CA ARG A 61 0.42 -4.95 3.15
C ARG A 61 0.25 -6.01 4.22
N THR A 62 0.51 -5.65 5.47
CA THR A 62 0.23 -6.52 6.63
C THR A 62 -1.28 -6.57 6.92
N ARG A 63 -1.71 -7.60 7.64
CA ARG A 63 -3.14 -7.86 7.89
C ARG A 63 -3.80 -6.72 8.68
N GLU A 64 -4.94 -6.25 8.20
CA GLU A 64 -5.68 -5.11 8.78
C GLU A 64 -6.67 -5.54 9.90
N PHE A 65 -6.99 -6.83 10.01
CA PHE A 65 -7.92 -7.38 11.02
C PHE A 65 -7.66 -8.86 11.34
N ASP A 66 -8.12 -9.35 12.51
CA ASP A 66 -8.11 -10.79 12.83
C ASP A 66 -9.24 -11.50 12.06
N GLY A 67 -8.86 -12.48 11.22
CA GLY A 67 -9.78 -13.23 10.36
C GLY A 67 -9.54 -13.07 8.85
N GLN A 68 -8.62 -12.19 8.43
CA GLN A 68 -8.27 -12.04 7.00
C GLN A 68 -7.42 -13.24 6.51
N PRO A 69 -7.91 -14.07 5.57
CA PRO A 69 -7.24 -15.32 5.20
C PRO A 69 -6.01 -15.13 4.31
N HIS A 70 -5.86 -14.00 3.61
CA HIS A 70 -4.77 -13.76 2.65
C HIS A 70 -4.12 -12.39 2.86
N HIS A 71 -2.80 -12.35 2.69
CA HIS A 71 -2.02 -11.11 2.61
C HIS A 71 -2.34 -10.43 1.27
N HIS A 72 -2.62 -9.14 1.28
CA HIS A 72 -2.87 -8.37 0.06
C HIS A 72 -1.54 -7.85 -0.47
N GLU A 73 -1.10 -8.40 -1.60
CA GLU A 73 0.06 -7.93 -2.34
C GLU A 73 -0.39 -7.33 -3.66
N TYR A 74 0.12 -6.16 -4.00
CA TYR A 74 -0.17 -5.52 -5.29
C TYR A 74 1.07 -4.80 -5.82
N GLY A 75 1.24 -4.84 -7.14
CA GLY A 75 2.32 -4.18 -7.83
C GLY A 75 1.82 -3.01 -8.67
N SER A 76 2.67 -2.01 -8.87
CA SER A 76 2.46 -0.93 -9.83
C SER A 76 3.60 -0.86 -10.83
N LEU A 77 3.22 -0.66 -12.11
CA LEU A 77 4.16 -0.41 -13.20
C LEU A 77 3.84 0.98 -13.75
N SER A 78 4.86 1.83 -13.87
CA SER A 78 4.75 3.18 -14.41
C SER A 78 5.71 3.39 -15.57
N LEU A 79 5.21 3.97 -16.66
CA LEU A 79 5.97 4.35 -17.84
C LEU A 79 5.74 5.84 -18.08
N SER A 80 6.81 6.60 -18.28
CA SER A 80 6.73 8.04 -18.55
C SER A 80 7.72 8.45 -19.62
N TYR A 81 7.33 9.42 -20.44
CA TYR A 81 8.15 10.03 -21.47
C TYR A 81 8.16 11.54 -21.31
N SER A 82 9.35 12.15 -21.25
CA SER A 82 9.49 13.61 -21.26
C SER A 82 9.54 14.14 -22.69
N LEU A 83 8.61 15.05 -23.03
CA LEU A 83 8.56 15.75 -24.32
C LEU A 83 9.62 16.87 -24.42
#